data_AF-A0A950H5X2-F1
#
_entry.id   AF-A0A950H5X2-F1
#
_cell.length_a   1.000
_cell.length_b   1.000
_cell.length_c   1.000
_cell.angle_alpha   90.00
_cell.angle_beta   90.00
_cell.angle_gamma   90.00
#
_symmetry.space_group_name_H-M   'P 1'
#
loop_
_entity.id
_entity.type
_entity.pdbx_description
1 polymer ?
#
loop_
_entity_poly.entity_id
_entity_poly.type
_entity_poly.pdbx_seq_one_letter_code
_entity_poly.pdbx_strand_id
1 'polypeptide(L)'
;DCHSRADAEAMLAASGASAVMIGRAAVGAPWLVGAIAQSLASGAELGAPPLAERREAALAHLESLLTAMGARTGLRHARKHLAAYAEKAGAPAALRAALVRTEDPDEAATLLGLVFQPCEGLEPV
;
A
#
# COMPACT_ATOMS: atom_id res chain seq x y z
N ASP A 1 -12.97 -4.11 -5.80
CA ASP A 1 -13.46 -5.13 -6.74
C ASP A 1 -12.45 -5.37 -7.85
N CYS A 2 -11.73 -4.35 -8.36
CA CYS A 2 -10.57 -4.60 -9.23
C CYS A 2 -9.31 -4.82 -8.40
N HIS A 3 -8.87 -6.08 -8.24
CA HIS A 3 -7.72 -6.48 -7.43
C HIS A 3 -6.63 -7.21 -8.21
N SER A 4 -6.89 -7.55 -9.47
CA SER A 4 -6.00 -8.33 -10.32
C SER A 4 -6.18 -7.95 -11.78
N ARG A 5 -5.30 -8.44 -12.65
CA ARG A 5 -5.49 -8.36 -14.09
C ARG A 5 -6.79 -9.02 -14.53
N ALA A 6 -7.11 -10.20 -13.99
CA ALA A 6 -8.32 -10.94 -14.33
C ALA A 6 -9.59 -10.13 -14.02
N ASP A 7 -9.63 -9.44 -12.88
CA ASP A 7 -10.75 -8.55 -12.56
C ASP A 7 -10.85 -7.40 -13.57
N ALA A 8 -9.71 -6.79 -13.92
CA ALA A 8 -9.66 -5.70 -14.88
C ALA A 8 -10.13 -6.14 -16.28
N GLU A 9 -9.66 -7.29 -16.77
CA GLU A 9 -10.09 -7.88 -18.05
C GLU A 9 -11.60 -8.17 -18.05
N ALA A 10 -12.11 -8.78 -16.98
CA ALA A 10 -13.53 -9.07 -16.85
C ALA A 10 -14.39 -7.79 -16.84
N MET A 11 -13.95 -6.74 -16.13
CA MET A 11 -14.64 -5.45 -16.09
C MET A 11 -14.63 -4.75 -17.45
N LEU A 12 -13.51 -4.77 -18.17
CA LEU A 12 -13.39 -4.19 -19.51
C LEU A 12 -14.26 -4.94 -20.51
N ALA A 13 -14.22 -6.27 -20.50
CA ALA A 13 -15.03 -7.11 -21.39
C ALA A 13 -16.53 -6.93 -21.14
N ALA A 14 -16.96 -6.86 -19.87
CA ALA A 14 -18.36 -6.70 -19.52
C ALA A 14 -18.92 -5.32 -19.84
N SER A 15 -18.10 -4.27 -19.76
CA SER A 15 -18.54 -2.88 -19.95
C SER A 15 -18.32 -2.34 -21.36
N GLY A 16 -17.40 -2.93 -22.13
CA GLY A 16 -16.93 -2.36 -23.40
C GLY A 16 -16.12 -1.06 -23.23
N ALA A 17 -15.70 -0.72 -22.01
CA ALA A 17 -14.94 0.49 -21.73
C ALA A 17 -13.48 0.36 -22.19
N SER A 18 -12.83 1.50 -22.46
CA SER A 18 -11.42 1.57 -22.83
C SER A 18 -10.47 1.55 -21.63
N ALA A 19 -10.99 1.76 -20.41
CA ALA A 19 -10.19 1.85 -19.20
C ALA A 19 -10.99 1.40 -17.97
N VAL A 20 -10.27 0.97 -16.94
CA VAL A 20 -10.81 0.63 -15.62
C VAL A 20 -10.22 1.56 -14.56
N MET A 21 -11.05 2.00 -13.61
CA MET A 21 -10.62 2.79 -12.46
C MET A 21 -10.42 1.91 -11.24
N ILE A 22 -9.27 2.03 -10.58
CA ILE A 22 -8.96 1.30 -9.34
C ILE A 22 -9.00 2.30 -8.18
N GLY A 23 -10.05 2.22 -7.37
CA GLY A 23 -10.23 3.06 -6.18
C GLY A 23 -9.77 2.36 -4.90
N ARG A 24 -10.74 1.90 -4.09
CA ARG A 24 -10.51 1.30 -2.76
C ARG A 24 -9.46 0.19 -2.72
N ALA A 25 -9.32 -0.60 -3.80
CA ALA A 25 -8.35 -1.68 -3.87
C ALA A 25 -6.88 -1.20 -3.78
N ALA A 26 -6.58 0.01 -4.26
CA ALA A 26 -5.24 0.59 -4.21
C ALA A 26 -4.89 1.22 -2.85
N VAL A 27 -5.86 1.36 -1.93
CA VAL A 27 -5.62 1.93 -0.60
C VAL A 27 -4.72 0.97 0.21
N GLY A 28 -3.56 1.47 0.65
CA GLY A 28 -2.51 0.65 1.30
C GLY A 28 -1.66 -0.18 0.33
N ALA A 29 -1.94 -0.11 -0.98
CA ALA A 29 -1.20 -0.81 -2.03
C ALA A 29 -1.20 0.01 -3.34
N PRO A 30 -0.61 1.22 -3.35
CA PRO A 30 -0.66 2.11 -4.52
C PRO A 30 -0.03 1.50 -5.78
N TRP A 31 0.96 0.61 -5.61
CA TRP A 31 1.59 -0.16 -6.68
C TRP A 31 0.63 -1.07 -7.44
N LEU A 32 -0.54 -1.41 -6.88
CA LEU A 32 -1.54 -2.28 -7.52
C LEU A 32 -1.96 -1.74 -8.89
N VAL A 33 -2.13 -0.42 -9.01
CA VAL A 33 -2.57 0.21 -10.26
C VAL A 33 -1.53 0.01 -11.36
N GLY A 34 -0.25 0.25 -11.03
CA GLY A 34 0.86 0.05 -11.96
C GLY A 34 1.08 -1.43 -12.30
N ALA A 35 0.92 -2.33 -11.34
CA ALA A 35 1.04 -3.78 -11.56
C ALA A 35 -0.04 -4.29 -12.52
N ILE A 36 -1.31 -3.90 -12.31
CA ILE A 36 -2.42 -4.28 -13.20
C ILE A 36 -2.22 -3.69 -14.60
N ALA A 37 -1.87 -2.41 -14.71
CA ALA A 37 -1.63 -1.76 -16.00
C ALA A 37 -0.51 -2.46 -16.80
N GLN A 38 0.61 -2.76 -16.16
CA GLN A 38 1.71 -3.50 -16.79
C GLN A 38 1.32 -4.95 -17.12
N SER A 39 0.51 -5.59 -16.29
CA SER A 39 0.03 -6.96 -16.53
C SER A 39 -0.88 -7.03 -17.76
N LEU A 40 -1.78 -6.04 -17.91
CA LEU A 40 -2.63 -5.89 -19.10
C LEU A 40 -1.81 -5.64 -20.37
N ALA A 41 -0.76 -4.81 -20.28
CA ALA A 41 0.07 -4.47 -21.44
C ALA A 41 1.00 -5.61 -21.87
N SER A 42 1.59 -6.34 -20.91
CA SER A 42 2.57 -7.40 -21.18
C SER A 42 1.93 -8.77 -21.41
N GLY A 43 0.70 -9.00 -20.94
CA GLY A 43 0.08 -10.31 -20.92
C GLY A 43 0.65 -11.27 -19.88
N ALA A 44 1.53 -10.80 -18.97
CA ALA A 44 2.03 -11.56 -17.82
C ALA A 44 1.40 -11.05 -16.52
N GLU A 45 1.14 -11.92 -15.54
CA GLU A 45 0.70 -11.47 -14.22
C GLU A 45 1.90 -10.93 -13.43
N LEU A 46 1.86 -9.63 -13.10
CA LEU A 46 2.88 -9.00 -12.28
C LEU A 46 2.39 -8.87 -10.85
N GLY A 47 3.16 -9.44 -9.93
CA GLY A 47 2.90 -9.35 -8.50
C GLY A 47 3.19 -7.96 -7.92
N ALA A 48 3.01 -7.85 -6.60
CA ALA A 48 3.46 -6.67 -5.87
C ALA A 48 5.00 -6.52 -5.97
N PRO A 49 5.52 -5.29 -5.94
CA PRO A 49 6.97 -5.07 -5.93
C PRO A 49 7.59 -5.65 -4.64
N PRO A 50 8.93 -5.83 -4.62
CA PRO A 50 9.67 -6.27 -3.44
C PRO A 50 9.31 -5.47 -2.19
N LEU A 51 9.41 -6.11 -1.02
CA LEU A 51 9.08 -5.46 0.27
C LEU A 51 9.86 -4.15 0.49
N ALA A 52 11.13 -4.09 0.03
CA ALA A 52 11.94 -2.89 0.11
C ALA A 52 11.33 -1.72 -0.68
N GLU A 53 10.92 -1.94 -1.93
CA GLU A 53 10.27 -0.91 -2.75
C GLU A 53 8.91 -0.50 -2.17
N ARG A 54 8.15 -1.45 -1.62
CA ARG A 54 6.88 -1.15 -0.92
C ARG A 54 7.10 -0.27 0.30
N ARG A 55 8.15 -0.55 1.08
CA ARG A 55 8.59 0.25 2.23
C ARG A 55 8.95 1.66 1.81
N GLU A 56 9.78 1.80 0.78
CA GLU A 56 10.20 3.09 0.26
C GLU A 56 9.01 3.92 -0.23
N ALA A 57 8.08 3.31 -0.98
CA ALA A 57 6.87 3.99 -1.43
C ALA A 57 6.00 4.47 -0.26
N ALA A 58 5.87 3.66 0.80
CA ALA A 58 5.10 4.04 1.98
C ALA A 58 5.76 5.17 2.79
N LEU A 59 7.09 5.13 2.96
CA LEU A 59 7.86 6.19 3.63
C LEU A 59 7.83 7.50 2.82
N ALA A 60 8.01 7.43 1.50
CA ALA A 60 7.91 8.59 0.62
C ALA A 60 6.52 9.23 0.68
N HIS A 61 5.46 8.42 0.81
CA HIS A 61 4.10 8.93 0.98
C HIS A 61 3.91 9.63 2.33
N LEU A 62 4.42 9.06 3.43
CA LEU A 62 4.43 9.73 4.73
C LEU A 62 5.16 11.08 4.63
N GLU A 63 6.38 11.08 4.11
CA GLU A 63 7.20 12.29 3.96
C GLU A 63 6.50 13.37 3.12
N SER A 64 5.85 12.97 2.02
CA SER A 64 5.10 13.89 1.15
C SER A 64 3.97 14.59 1.92
N LEU A 65 3.26 13.88 2.79
CA LEU A 65 2.18 14.45 3.60
C LEU A 65 2.72 15.39 4.69
N LEU A 66 3.85 15.05 5.30
CA LEU A 66 4.53 15.88 6.30
C LEU A 66 5.06 17.17 5.66
N THR A 67 5.71 17.07 4.51
CA THR A 67 6.22 18.22 3.76
C THR A 67 5.08 19.13 3.27
N ALA A 68 3.99 18.56 2.75
CA ALA A 68 2.90 19.36 2.18
C ALA A 68 2.03 20.08 3.22
N MET A 69 1.85 19.49 4.41
CA MET A 69 0.89 19.99 5.41
C MET A 69 1.54 20.39 6.76
N GLY A 70 2.85 20.20 6.90
CA GLY A 70 3.58 20.32 8.16
C GLY A 70 3.43 19.08 9.05
N ALA A 71 4.39 18.86 9.94
CA ALA A 71 4.51 17.62 10.72
C ALA A 71 3.21 17.17 11.42
N ARG A 72 2.59 18.04 12.21
CA ARG A 72 1.41 17.70 13.01
C ARG A 72 0.17 17.39 12.16
N THR A 73 -0.13 18.24 11.17
CA THR A 73 -1.31 18.06 10.31
C THR A 73 -1.06 16.92 9.33
N GLY A 74 0.11 16.89 8.70
CA GLY A 74 0.54 15.83 7.80
C GLY A 74 0.43 14.45 8.44
N LEU A 75 0.93 14.28 9.67
CA LEU A 75 0.83 13.02 10.39
C LEU A 75 -0.62 12.61 10.66
N ARG A 76 -1.48 13.55 11.10
CA ARG A 76 -2.91 13.28 11.33
C ARG A 76 -3.62 12.80 10.06
N HIS A 77 -3.29 13.39 8.91
CA HIS A 77 -3.79 12.96 7.62
C HIS A 77 -3.20 11.61 7.19
N ALA A 78 -1.92 11.35 7.49
CA ALA A 78 -1.21 10.14 7.14
C ALA A 78 -1.75 8.89 7.86
N ARG A 79 -2.25 9.02 9.10
CA ARG A 79 -2.71 7.87 9.94
C ARG A 79 -3.61 6.87 9.21
N LYS A 80 -4.55 7.34 8.38
CA LYS A 80 -5.43 6.44 7.61
C LYS A 80 -4.68 5.64 6.53
N HIS A 81 -3.65 6.25 5.93
CA HIS A 81 -2.79 5.61 4.95
C HIS A 81 -1.85 4.60 5.62
N LEU A 82 -1.24 4.98 6.75
CA LEU A 82 -0.38 4.11 7.56
C LEU A 82 -1.13 2.86 8.03
N ALA A 83 -2.36 3.03 8.53
CA ALA A 83 -3.23 1.92 8.90
C ALA A 83 -3.49 0.98 7.71
N ALA A 84 -3.77 1.53 6.53
CA ALA A 84 -4.02 0.75 5.33
C ALA A 84 -2.78 -0.02 4.85
N TYR A 85 -1.58 0.57 4.91
CA TYR A 85 -0.34 -0.14 4.61
C TYR A 85 -0.13 -1.32 5.56
N ALA A 86 -0.34 -1.11 6.88
CA ALA A 86 -0.25 -2.16 7.88
C ALA A 86 -1.26 -3.30 7.61
N GLU A 87 -2.49 -2.96 7.20
CA GLU A 87 -3.48 -3.96 6.79
C GLU A 87 -3.01 -4.80 5.60
N LYS A 88 -2.57 -4.13 4.53
CA LYS A 88 -2.16 -4.78 3.28
C LYS A 88 -0.88 -5.58 3.41
N ALA A 89 -0.05 -5.29 4.41
CA ALA A 89 1.13 -6.07 4.73
C ALA A 89 0.84 -7.23 5.69
N GLY A 90 -0.36 -7.31 6.28
CA GLY A 90 -0.67 -8.31 7.31
C GLY A 90 0.06 -8.06 8.63
N ALA A 91 0.38 -6.80 8.93
CA ALA A 91 1.11 -6.44 10.14
C ALA A 91 0.30 -6.76 11.41
N PRO A 92 0.97 -7.09 12.54
CA PRO A 92 0.29 -7.33 13.81
C PRO A 92 -0.59 -6.16 14.24
N ALA A 93 -1.74 -6.45 14.84
CA ALA A 93 -2.69 -5.44 15.32
C ALA A 93 -2.03 -4.41 16.26
N ALA A 94 -1.05 -4.84 17.08
CA ALA A 94 -0.29 -3.96 17.95
C ALA A 94 0.54 -2.92 17.18
N LEU A 95 1.20 -3.32 16.08
CA LEU A 95 1.99 -2.43 15.23
C LEU A 95 1.07 -1.41 14.52
N ARG A 96 -0.06 -1.88 13.97
CA ARG A 96 -1.08 -0.97 13.42
C ARG A 96 -1.59 0.02 14.46
N ALA A 97 -1.88 -0.45 15.68
CA ALA A 97 -2.37 0.41 16.77
C ALA A 97 -1.33 1.45 17.21
N ALA A 98 -0.04 1.13 17.18
CA ALA A 98 1.03 2.10 17.43
C ALA A 98 1.08 3.19 16.33
N LEU A 99 1.06 2.79 15.06
CA LEU A 99 1.06 3.70 13.91
C LEU A 99 -0.06 4.74 13.92
N VAL A 100 -1.27 4.36 14.35
CA VAL A 100 -2.41 5.29 14.37
C VAL A 100 -2.45 6.19 15.60
N ARG A 101 -1.70 5.85 16.66
CA ARG A 101 -1.68 6.60 17.93
C ARG A 101 -0.49 7.54 18.07
N THR A 102 0.64 7.23 17.44
CA THR A 102 1.83 8.08 17.52
C THR A 102 1.53 9.52 17.05
N GLU A 103 2.15 10.47 17.73
CA GLU A 103 2.14 11.90 17.39
C GLU A 103 3.53 12.38 16.91
N ASP A 104 4.50 11.47 16.84
CA ASP A 104 5.87 11.72 16.43
C ASP A 104 6.10 11.18 14.99
N PRO A 105 6.43 12.04 14.02
CA PRO A 105 6.76 11.63 12.66
C PRO A 105 7.90 10.62 12.56
N ASP A 106 8.94 10.74 13.40
CA ASP A 106 10.11 9.87 13.34
C ASP A 106 9.78 8.46 13.86
N GLU A 107 8.99 8.39 14.94
CA GLU A 107 8.41 7.14 15.42
C GLU A 107 7.49 6.52 14.36
N ALA A 108 6.63 7.33 13.71
CA ALA A 108 5.76 6.85 12.64
C ALA A 108 6.55 6.25 11.46
N ALA A 109 7.64 6.89 11.04
CA ALA A 109 8.51 6.38 9.99
C ALA A 109 9.20 5.07 10.40
N THR A 110 9.65 4.97 11.65
CA THR A 110 10.27 3.77 12.20
C THR A 110 9.28 2.60 12.22
N LEU A 111 8.10 2.80 12.80
CA LEU A 111 7.03 1.80 12.84
C LEU A 111 6.58 1.38 11.44
N LEU A 112 6.49 2.32 10.50
CA LEU A 112 6.12 2.03 9.13
C LEU A 112 7.19 1.19 8.42
N GLY A 113 8.46 1.39 8.76
CA GLY A 113 9.55 0.53 8.30
C GLY A 113 9.39 -0.93 8.73
N LEU A 114 8.94 -1.16 9.97
CA LEU A 114 8.72 -2.50 10.52
C LEU A 114 7.58 -3.25 9.82
N VAL A 115 6.59 -2.53 9.25
CA VAL A 115 5.46 -3.13 8.50
C VAL A 115 5.94 -3.96 7.31
N PHE A 116 7.09 -3.61 6.73
CA PHE A 116 7.62 -4.23 5.51
C PHE A 116 8.88 -5.05 5.76
N GLN A 117 9.12 -5.46 7.01
CA GLN A 117 10.18 -6.42 7.30
C GLN A 117 9.71 -7.84 6.96
N PRO A 118 10.61 -8.73 6.50
CA PRO A 118 10.31 -10.14 6.41
C PRO A 118 9.94 -10.67 7.80
N CYS A 119 8.90 -11.51 7.88
CA CYS A 119 8.67 -12.29 9.10
C CYS A 119 9.81 -13.28 9.26
N GLU A 120 10.75 -13.02 10.16
CA GLU A 120 11.67 -14.06 10.61
C GLU A 120 10.87 -15.09 11.43
N GLY A 121 10.77 -16.31 10.90
CA GLY A 121 10.27 -17.47 11.63
C GLY A 121 8.78 -17.74 11.49
N LEU A 122 8.44 -18.50 10.46
CA LEU A 122 7.62 -19.71 10.55
C LEU A 122 7.96 -20.51 9.29
N GLU A 123 8.93 -21.40 9.41
CA GLU A 123 9.12 -22.50 8.46
C GLU A 123 7.75 -23.17 8.25
N PRO A 124 7.32 -23.42 7.00
CA PRO A 124 6.11 -24.19 6.77
C PRO A 124 6.33 -25.60 7.33
N VAL A 125 5.49 -26.00 8.30
CA VAL A 125 5.31 -27.41 8.69
C VAL A 125 4.61 -28.16 7.56
#